data_AF-A0A843HG19-F1
#
_entry.id   AF-A0A843HG19-F1
#
_cell.length_a   1.000
_cell.length_b   1.000
_cell.length_c   1.000
_cell.angle_alpha   90.00
_cell.angle_beta   90.00
_cell.angle_gamma   90.00
#
_symmetry.space_group_name_H-M   'P 1'
#
loop_
_entity.id
_entity.type
_entity.pdbx_description
1 polymer ?
#
loop_
_entity_poly.entity_id
_entity_poly.type
_entity_poly.pdbx_seq_one_letter_code
_entity_poly.pdbx_strand_id
1 'polypeptide(L)'
;MTQKNSDQFEQCCGSCCYMAGEDCYGYGMCAYIFGESVRCFDKCHNDHFVSKDDAERYIKVLEAHNKWRRDEHVPNSMPMQDPKEIGLAIDFAVDYIKTFMEL
;
A
#
# COMPACT_ATOMS: atom_id res chain seq x y z
N MET A 1 12.70 26.35 10.48
CA MET A 1 13.13 26.09 9.09
C MET A 1 13.67 24.68 9.03
N THR A 2 12.79 23.71 8.82
CA THR A 2 13.15 22.29 8.74
C THR A 2 13.50 22.01 7.28
N GLN A 3 14.75 21.62 7.05
CA GLN A 3 15.27 21.22 5.74
C GLN A 3 14.38 20.10 5.18
N LYS A 4 13.68 20.40 4.07
CA LYS A 4 13.00 19.38 3.26
C LYS A 4 14.10 18.59 2.58
N ASN A 5 14.29 17.34 3.00
CA ASN A 5 15.17 16.40 2.33
C ASN A 5 14.81 16.35 0.85
N SER A 6 15.80 16.72 0.03
CA SER A 6 15.89 16.38 -1.39
C SER A 6 15.76 14.87 -1.57
N ASP A 7 15.08 14.46 -2.64
CA ASP A 7 14.76 13.07 -3.01
C ASP A 7 13.46 12.48 -2.42
N GLN A 8 12.45 13.33 -2.25
CA GLN A 8 11.06 12.85 -2.30
C GLN A 8 10.73 12.47 -3.74
N PHE A 9 10.79 11.18 -4.08
CA PHE A 9 10.07 10.69 -5.26
C PHE A 9 8.66 11.25 -5.20
N GLU A 10 8.29 12.04 -6.22
CA GLU A 10 7.01 12.72 -6.20
C GLU A 10 5.90 11.65 -6.21
N GLN A 11 5.03 11.69 -5.20
CA GLN A 11 3.92 10.73 -5.07
C GLN A 11 2.96 10.98 -6.22
N CYS A 12 3.02 10.16 -7.25
CA CYS A 12 2.16 10.28 -8.43
C CYS A 12 1.06 9.21 -8.41
N CYS A 13 -0.09 9.50 -9.01
CA CYS A 13 -1.23 8.58 -9.03
C CYS A 13 -0.85 7.19 -9.59
N GLY A 14 0.02 7.12 -10.59
CA GLY A 14 0.46 5.87 -11.24
C GLY A 14 1.31 4.95 -10.36
N SER A 15 1.95 5.49 -9.32
CA SER A 15 2.69 4.70 -8.35
C SER A 15 1.83 4.24 -7.16
N CYS A 16 0.58 4.71 -7.07
CA CYS A 16 -0.36 4.32 -6.03
C CYS A 16 -1.01 2.96 -6.35
N CYS A 17 -1.19 2.10 -5.34
CA CYS A 17 -1.86 0.80 -5.50
C CYS A 17 -3.38 0.91 -5.72
N TYR A 18 -3.98 2.06 -5.39
CA TYR A 18 -5.41 2.33 -5.56
C TYR A 18 -5.76 2.90 -6.94
N MET A 19 -4.78 3.12 -7.81
CA MET A 19 -5.03 3.48 -9.22
C MET A 19 -5.20 2.22 -10.06
N ALA A 20 -6.30 2.15 -10.81
CA ALA A 20 -6.64 1.01 -11.66
C ALA A 20 -7.14 1.46 -13.04
N GLY A 21 -7.09 0.55 -14.02
CA GLY A 21 -7.66 0.77 -15.34
C GLY A 21 -6.94 1.86 -16.16
N GLU A 22 -5.62 1.96 -16.04
CA GLU A 22 -4.83 2.91 -16.85
C GLU A 22 -4.96 2.58 -18.35
N ASP A 23 -5.33 3.58 -19.15
CA ASP A 23 -5.43 3.50 -20.60
C ASP A 23 -4.09 3.82 -21.31
N CYS A 24 -4.06 3.74 -22.65
CA CYS A 24 -2.86 4.03 -23.42
C CYS A 24 -2.44 5.52 -23.39
N TYR A 25 -3.28 6.41 -22.87
CA TYR A 25 -3.00 7.83 -22.69
C TYR A 25 -2.55 8.15 -21.25
N GLY A 26 -2.47 7.15 -20.38
CA GLY A 26 -2.05 7.28 -18.98
C GLY A 26 -3.16 7.75 -18.04
N TYR A 27 -4.43 7.73 -18.47
CA TYR A 27 -5.57 8.02 -17.60
C TYR A 27 -6.06 6.74 -16.93
N GLY A 28 -6.29 6.79 -15.63
CA GLY A 28 -6.91 5.71 -14.88
C GLY A 28 -7.87 6.23 -13.83
N MET A 29 -8.43 5.32 -13.05
CA MET A 29 -9.38 5.62 -11.98
C MET A 29 -8.70 5.43 -10.62
N CYS A 30 -8.90 6.39 -9.72
CA CYS A 30 -8.52 6.24 -8.32
C CYS A 30 -9.73 5.76 -7.52
N ALA A 31 -9.55 4.72 -6.71
CA ALA A 31 -10.65 4.17 -5.90
C ALA A 31 -11.22 5.16 -4.85
N TYR A 32 -10.48 6.23 -4.55
CA TYR A 32 -10.88 7.28 -3.59
C TYR A 32 -11.35 8.58 -4.26
N ILE A 33 -11.22 8.72 -5.58
CA ILE A 33 -11.69 9.90 -6.31
C ILE A 33 -12.83 9.44 -7.22
N PHE A 34 -14.06 9.64 -6.76
CA PHE A 34 -15.25 9.23 -7.51
C PHE A 34 -15.57 10.24 -8.63
N GLY A 35 -15.76 9.72 -9.85
CA GLY A 35 -16.31 10.49 -10.97
C GLY A 35 -15.28 11.25 -11.82
N GLU A 36 -13.99 11.20 -11.48
CA GLU A 36 -12.92 11.85 -12.25
C GLU A 36 -11.81 10.86 -12.58
N SER A 37 -11.29 10.93 -13.82
CA SER A 37 -10.08 10.21 -14.20
C SER A 37 -8.84 11.00 -13.77
N VAL A 38 -7.79 10.29 -13.37
CA VAL A 38 -6.50 10.86 -12.96
C VAL A 38 -5.41 10.39 -13.92
N ARG A 39 -4.40 11.24 -14.19
CA ARG A 39 -3.24 10.81 -14.99
C ARG A 39 -2.19 10.18 -14.10
N CYS A 40 -1.50 9.17 -14.61
CA CYS A 40 -0.48 8.44 -13.86
C CYS A 40 0.65 9.33 -13.33
N PHE A 41 1.00 10.42 -14.02
CA PHE A 41 2.03 11.37 -13.60
C PHE A 41 1.50 12.55 -12.77
N ASP A 42 0.19 12.68 -12.58
CA ASP A 42 -0.35 13.74 -11.73
C ASP A 42 0.02 13.45 -10.28
N LYS A 43 0.36 14.52 -9.55
CA LYS A 43 0.67 14.45 -8.13
C LYS A 43 -0.56 13.98 -7.36
N CYS A 44 -0.36 12.97 -6.52
CA CYS A 44 -1.40 12.50 -5.63
C CYS A 44 -1.65 13.54 -4.53
N HIS A 45 -2.90 13.95 -4.41
CA HIS A 45 -3.36 14.86 -3.34
C HIS A 45 -4.16 14.13 -2.26
N ASN A 46 -4.20 12.80 -2.33
CA ASN A 46 -4.97 11.96 -1.44
C ASN A 46 -4.11 11.49 -0.25
N ASP A 47 -4.66 11.50 0.95
CA ASP A 47 -4.03 11.02 2.18
C ASP A 47 -3.97 9.49 2.27
N HIS A 48 -4.76 8.79 1.44
CA HIS A 48 -4.74 7.33 1.27
C HIS A 48 -3.67 6.84 0.28
N PHE A 49 -2.67 7.65 -0.05
CA PHE A 49 -1.59 7.22 -0.95
C PHE A 49 -0.81 6.06 -0.34
N VAL A 50 -0.76 4.93 -1.06
CA VAL A 50 0.10 3.79 -0.75
C VAL A 50 0.83 3.42 -2.02
N SER A 51 2.17 3.43 -1.98
CA SER A 51 2.98 3.04 -3.14
C SER A 51 2.80 1.56 -3.44
N LYS A 52 2.95 1.16 -4.71
CA LYS A 52 2.94 -0.27 -5.10
C LYS A 52 4.02 -1.06 -4.36
N ASP A 53 5.19 -0.47 -4.13
CA ASP A 53 6.28 -1.08 -3.38
C ASP A 53 5.92 -1.30 -1.90
N ASP A 54 5.25 -0.32 -1.27
CA ASP A 54 4.74 -0.46 0.10
C ASP A 54 3.64 -1.51 0.19
N ALA A 55 2.70 -1.54 -0.77
CA ALA A 55 1.67 -2.57 -0.82
C ALA A 55 2.29 -3.98 -0.92
N GLU A 56 3.27 -4.17 -1.79
CA GLU A 56 4.02 -5.43 -1.89
C GLU A 56 4.75 -5.78 -0.59
N ARG A 57 5.36 -4.79 0.07
CA ARG A 57 6.03 -4.96 1.36
C ARG A 57 5.03 -5.41 2.42
N TYR A 58 3.88 -4.76 2.54
CA TYR A 58 2.84 -5.11 3.50
C TYR A 58 2.31 -6.53 3.31
N ILE A 59 2.06 -6.94 2.07
CA ILE A 59 1.65 -8.32 1.75
C ILE A 59 2.70 -9.32 2.25
N LYS A 60 3.99 -9.08 1.98
CA LYS A 60 5.09 -9.94 2.44
C LYS A 60 5.18 -10.02 3.97
N VAL A 61 4.95 -8.91 4.67
CA VAL A 61 4.91 -8.88 6.14
C VAL A 61 3.77 -9.75 6.67
N LEU A 62 2.56 -9.64 6.10
CA LEU A 62 1.41 -10.46 6.51
C LEU A 62 1.63 -11.95 6.24
N GLU A 63 2.21 -12.30 5.09
CA GLU A 63 2.54 -13.69 4.76
C GLU A 63 3.59 -14.27 5.71
N ALA A 64 4.67 -13.52 5.98
CA ALA A 64 5.73 -13.93 6.88
C ALA A 64 5.21 -14.07 8.32
N HIS A 65 4.40 -13.12 8.79
CA HIS A 65 3.81 -13.18 10.12
C HIS A 65 2.83 -14.37 10.25
N ASN A 66 2.05 -14.66 9.21
CA ASN A 66 1.18 -15.84 9.19
C ASN A 66 1.97 -17.15 9.23
N LYS A 67 3.11 -17.24 8.52
CA LYS A 67 4.01 -18.41 8.61
C LYS A 67 4.56 -18.56 10.02
N TRP A 68 5.06 -17.48 10.61
CA TRP A 68 5.55 -17.46 11.98
C TRP A 68 4.49 -17.94 13.00
N ARG A 69 3.26 -17.42 12.91
CA ARG A 69 2.14 -17.78 13.80
C ARG A 69 1.73 -19.25 13.70
N ARG A 70 1.94 -19.87 12.53
CA ARG A 70 1.54 -21.26 12.24
C ARG A 70 2.69 -22.25 12.37
N ASP A 71 3.87 -21.81 12.79
CA ASP A 71 4.98 -22.71 13.03
C ASP A 71 4.74 -23.53 14.31
N GLU A 72 4.90 -24.84 14.21
CA GLU A 72 4.68 -25.80 15.30
C GLU A 72 5.98 -26.08 16.10
N HIS A 73 7.13 -25.56 15.67
CA HIS A 73 8.41 -25.75 16.36
C HIS A 73 8.51 -24.96 17.67
N VAL A 74 9.17 -25.56 18.67
CA VAL A 74 9.49 -24.91 19.96
C VAL A 74 11.00 -25.02 20.22
N PRO A 75 11.75 -23.89 20.21
CA PRO A 75 11.31 -22.54 19.86
C PRO A 75 10.94 -22.42 18.37
N ASN A 76 10.20 -21.36 18.03
CA ASN A 76 9.82 -21.06 16.65
C ASN A 76 11.07 -20.99 15.76
N SER A 77 10.99 -21.62 14.60
CA SER A 77 12.08 -21.71 13.61
C SER A 77 12.33 -20.38 12.89
N MET A 78 11.37 -19.45 12.94
CA MET A 78 11.43 -18.16 12.28
C MET A 78 11.41 -17.00 13.31
N PRO A 79 12.03 -15.86 12.99
CA PRO A 79 11.89 -14.66 13.80
C PRO A 79 10.49 -14.06 13.67
N MET A 80 10.00 -13.49 14.77
CA MET A 80 8.76 -12.72 14.76
C MET A 80 8.95 -11.45 13.90
N GLN A 81 7.94 -11.11 13.11
CA GLN A 81 7.94 -9.85 12.34
C GLN A 81 7.77 -8.65 13.29
N ASP A 82 8.22 -7.47 12.84
CA ASP A 82 8.13 -6.25 13.65
C ASP A 82 6.65 -5.88 13.93
N PRO A 83 6.26 -5.64 15.21
CA PRO A 83 4.87 -5.33 15.56
C PRO A 83 4.29 -4.10 14.86
N LYS A 84 5.11 -3.07 14.61
CA LYS A 84 4.64 -1.85 13.94
C LYS A 84 4.39 -2.12 12.46
N GLU A 85 5.28 -2.86 11.81
CA GLU A 85 5.10 -3.29 10.41
C GLU A 85 3.86 -4.17 10.23
N ILE A 86 3.60 -5.09 11.16
CA ILE A 86 2.36 -5.88 11.16
C ILE A 86 1.14 -4.97 11.26
N GLY A 87 1.15 -3.98 12.16
CA GLY A 87 0.05 -3.03 12.32
C GLY A 87 -0.24 -2.25 11.04
N LEU A 88 0.79 -1.66 10.41
CA LEU A 88 0.66 -0.94 9.15
C LEU A 88 0.10 -1.83 8.02
N ALA A 89 0.58 -3.08 7.94
CA ALA A 89 0.11 -4.01 6.93
C ALA A 89 -1.36 -4.46 7.15
N ILE A 90 -1.79 -4.59 8.41
CA ILE A 90 -3.19 -4.86 8.75
C ILE A 90 -4.07 -3.66 8.38
N ASP A 91 -3.67 -2.43 8.74
CA ASP A 91 -4.41 -1.22 8.41
C ASP A 91 -4.60 -1.09 6.89
N PHE A 92 -3.53 -1.31 6.12
CA PHE A 92 -3.58 -1.38 4.67
C PHE A 92 -4.56 -2.45 4.15
N ALA A 93 -4.48 -3.68 4.67
CA ALA A 93 -5.34 -4.77 4.22
C ALA A 93 -6.83 -4.50 4.52
N VAL A 94 -7.14 -3.95 5.70
CA VAL A 94 -8.52 -3.59 6.07
C VAL A 94 -9.04 -2.46 5.19
N ASP A 95 -8.23 -1.44 4.95
CA ASP A 95 -8.55 -0.32 4.06
C ASP A 95 -8.85 -0.83 2.65
N TYR A 96 -7.92 -1.60 2.05
CA TYR A 96 -8.07 -2.19 0.72
C TYR A 96 -9.34 -3.04 0.60
N ILE A 97 -9.63 -3.89 1.59
CA ILE A 97 -10.84 -4.71 1.62
C ILE A 97 -12.10 -3.83 1.60
N LYS A 98 -12.17 -2.78 2.43
CA LYS A 98 -13.31 -1.85 2.45
C LYS A 98 -13.49 -1.13 1.12
N THR A 99 -12.38 -0.72 0.49
CA THR A 99 -12.42 0.00 -0.78
C THR A 99 -13.00 -0.85 -1.91
N PHE A 100 -12.67 -2.15 -1.97
CA PHE A 100 -12.98 -2.99 -3.13
C PHE A 100 -14.06 -4.06 -2.90
N MET A 101 -14.45 -4.37 -1.66
CA MET A 101 -15.43 -5.42 -1.35
C MET A 101 -16.81 -4.92 -0.92
N GLU A 102 -17.10 -3.61 -1.00
CA GLU A 102 -18.38 -3.00 -0.59
C GLU A 102 -18.83 -3.42 0.83
N LEU A 103 -17.88 -3.44 1.78
CA LEU A 103 -18.11 -3.81 3.19
C LEU A 103 -18.29 -2.60 4.11
#